data_AF-A0A1X0MLJ8-F1
#
_entry.id   AF-A0A1X0MLJ8-F1
#
_cell.length_a   1.000
_cell.length_b   1.000
_cell.length_c   1.000
_cell.angle_alpha   90.00
_cell.angle_beta   90.00
_cell.angle_gamma   90.00
#
_symmetry.space_group_name_H-M   'P 1'
#
loop_
_entity.id
_entity.type
_entity.pdbx_description
1 polymer ?
#
loop_
_entity_poly.entity_id
_entity_poly.type
_entity_poly.pdbx_seq_one_letter_code
_entity_poly.pdbx_strand_id
1 'polypeptide(L)'
;EPAWAANGSYQAVRIIRNFVERWDRTPLQEQESIFGRTKSTGAPMDGKVETDVPNYAADPEGKKTRLDSHIRLANPRTADTQKNLILRRPFNYSNGVNKNGQLDMGLLFICYQADLEKGFITVQTRLNGEPLEEYLKPVGGGYFFTLPGVTDDKDFIGRSLLAAASNTQTA
;
A
#
# COMPACT_ATOMS: atom_id res chain seq x y z
N GLU A 1 -1.47 21.80 -4.06
CA GLU A 1 -2.91 21.55 -4.23
C GLU A 1 -3.72 22.82 -4.42
N PRO A 2 -4.70 22.81 -5.35
CA PRO A 2 -5.69 23.87 -5.48
C PRO A 2 -6.61 23.94 -4.26
N ALA A 3 -7.14 25.12 -3.94
CA ALA A 3 -7.92 25.34 -2.72
C ALA A 3 -9.16 24.44 -2.60
N TRP A 4 -9.82 24.08 -3.71
CA TRP A 4 -11.01 23.22 -3.70
C TRP A 4 -10.74 21.82 -3.16
N ALA A 5 -9.48 21.35 -3.24
CA ALA A 5 -9.04 20.01 -2.89
C ALA A 5 -8.61 19.88 -1.42
N ALA A 6 -8.63 20.98 -0.65
CA ALA A 6 -8.30 20.96 0.77
C ALA A 6 -9.19 19.94 1.53
N ASN A 7 -8.58 19.17 2.43
CA ASN A 7 -9.21 18.06 3.17
C ASN A 7 -9.70 16.87 2.32
N GLY A 8 -9.39 16.86 1.02
CA GLY A 8 -9.43 15.64 0.21
C GLY A 8 -8.17 14.79 0.43
N SER A 9 -8.07 13.66 -0.28
CA SER A 9 -6.90 12.81 -0.23
C SER A 9 -6.72 12.04 -1.53
N TYR A 10 -5.48 11.84 -1.96
CA TYR A 10 -5.21 10.92 -3.05
C TYR A 10 -5.49 9.49 -2.61
N GLN A 11 -6.15 8.73 -3.48
CA GLN A 11 -6.43 7.32 -3.31
C GLN A 11 -5.71 6.53 -4.40
N ALA A 12 -4.97 5.50 -4.01
CA ALA A 12 -4.45 4.51 -4.93
C ALA A 12 -5.16 3.18 -4.68
N VAL A 13 -5.66 2.57 -5.76
CA VAL A 13 -6.29 1.25 -5.74
C VAL A 13 -5.48 0.31 -6.63
N ARG A 14 -5.19 -0.89 -6.14
CA ARG A 14 -4.57 -1.98 -6.91
C ARG A 14 -5.33 -3.27 -6.67
N ILE A 15 -5.71 -3.94 -7.75
CA ILE A 15 -6.18 -5.32 -7.69
C ILE A 15 -4.95 -6.19 -7.86
N ILE A 16 -4.57 -6.91 -6.81
CA ILE A 16 -3.34 -7.69 -6.75
C ILE A 16 -3.72 -9.16 -6.58
N ARG A 17 -3.49 -9.96 -7.62
CA ARG A 17 -3.69 -11.40 -7.57
C ARG A 17 -2.55 -12.07 -6.81
N ASN A 18 -2.86 -13.03 -5.95
CA ASN A 18 -1.88 -13.88 -5.29
C ASN A 18 -1.84 -15.26 -5.96
N PHE A 19 -0.64 -15.81 -6.13
CA PHE A 19 -0.43 -17.19 -6.56
C PHE A 19 -0.45 -18.10 -5.33
N VAL A 20 -1.64 -18.30 -4.75
CA VAL A 20 -1.83 -18.92 -3.43
C VAL A 20 -1.27 -20.35 -3.34
N GLU A 21 -1.42 -21.17 -4.38
CA GLU A 21 -0.93 -22.55 -4.36
C GLU A 21 0.60 -22.62 -4.45
N ARG A 22 1.24 -21.60 -5.03
CA ARG A 22 2.70 -21.48 -5.00
C ARG A 22 3.13 -21.07 -3.60
N TRP A 23 2.51 -20.03 -3.04
CA TRP A 23 2.78 -19.53 -1.71
C TRP A 23 2.65 -20.60 -0.61
N ASP A 24 1.61 -21.44 -0.67
CA ASP A 24 1.39 -22.50 0.32
C ASP A 24 2.44 -23.62 0.28
N ARG A 25 3.18 -23.74 -0.83
CA ARG A 25 4.31 -24.69 -0.96
C ARG A 25 5.67 -24.07 -0.61
N THR A 26 5.73 -22.75 -0.44
CA THR A 26 6.95 -22.04 -0.06
C THR A 26 7.25 -22.30 1.42
N PRO A 27 8.51 -22.62 1.80
CA PRO A 27 8.90 -22.80 3.20
C PRO A 27 8.51 -21.60 4.07
N LEU A 28 8.03 -21.87 5.29
CA LEU A 28 7.63 -20.81 6.24
C LEU A 28 8.73 -19.76 6.44
N GLN A 29 9.98 -20.20 6.61
CA GLN A 29 11.12 -19.30 6.79
C GLN A 29 11.30 -18.34 5.62
N GLU A 30 11.05 -18.80 4.40
CA GLU A 30 11.12 -17.97 3.20
C GLU A 30 9.96 -16.96 3.18
N GLN A 31 8.75 -17.40 3.50
CA GLN A 31 7.59 -16.50 3.60
C GLN A 31 7.82 -15.35 4.61
N GLU A 32 8.33 -15.67 5.80
CA GLU A 32 8.65 -14.68 6.83
C GLU A 32 9.79 -13.76 6.41
N SER A 33 10.79 -14.31 5.70
CA SER A 33 11.93 -13.55 5.16
C SER A 33 11.51 -12.57 4.08
N ILE A 34 10.60 -12.96 3.18
CA ILE A 34 10.04 -12.11 2.12
C ILE A 34 9.28 -10.93 2.73
N PHE A 35 8.43 -11.18 3.73
CA PHE A 35 7.70 -10.08 4.39
C PHE A 35 8.58 -9.26 5.33
N GLY A 36 9.54 -9.89 6.01
CA GLY A 36 10.32 -9.29 7.09
C GLY A 36 9.57 -9.29 8.43
N ARG A 37 8.63 -10.21 8.64
CA ARG A 37 7.87 -10.39 9.89
C ARG A 37 7.58 -11.86 10.17
N THR A 38 7.48 -12.21 11.46
CA THR A 38 7.05 -13.53 11.91
C THR A 38 5.57 -13.73 11.59
N LYS A 39 5.23 -14.83 10.92
CA LYS A 39 3.90 -15.06 10.33
C LYS A 39 2.82 -15.28 11.39
N SER A 40 3.15 -15.97 12.48
CA SER A 40 2.19 -16.34 13.52
C SER A 40 1.83 -15.19 14.47
N THR A 41 2.77 -14.27 14.72
CA THR A 41 2.60 -13.19 15.69
C THR A 41 2.50 -11.80 15.05
N GLY A 42 2.92 -11.68 13.79
CA GLY A 42 3.09 -10.39 13.14
C GLY A 42 4.19 -9.55 13.76
N ALA A 43 5.06 -10.09 14.63
CA ALA A 43 6.19 -9.33 15.18
C ALA A 43 7.26 -9.06 14.11
N PRO A 44 8.04 -7.98 14.21
CA PRO A 44 9.28 -7.83 13.45
C PRO A 44 10.25 -9.00 13.74
N MET A 45 11.16 -9.29 12.80
CA MET A 45 12.13 -10.39 12.94
C MET A 45 13.08 -10.26 14.15
N ASP A 46 13.23 -9.05 14.68
CA ASP A 46 14.02 -8.70 15.87
C ASP A 46 13.15 -8.35 17.10
N GLY A 47 11.83 -8.52 17.00
CA GLY A 47 10.84 -8.18 18.04
C GLY A 47 10.19 -9.41 18.70
N LYS A 48 9.20 -9.15 19.56
CA LYS A 48 8.44 -10.17 20.30
C LYS A 48 6.94 -10.10 20.06
N VAL A 49 6.39 -8.91 19.89
CA VAL A 49 4.93 -8.69 19.69
C VAL A 49 4.65 -7.86 18.44
N GLU A 50 3.41 -7.90 17.95
CA GLU A 50 3.00 -7.27 16.69
C GLU A 50 3.31 -5.77 16.62
N THR A 51 3.10 -5.06 17.74
CA THR A 51 3.27 -3.60 17.84
C THR A 51 4.72 -3.16 17.91
N ASP A 52 5.67 -4.08 18.02
CA ASP A 52 7.09 -3.75 18.03
C ASP A 52 7.51 -3.12 16.70
N VAL A 53 8.54 -2.28 16.78
CA VAL A 53 9.14 -1.58 15.64
C VAL A 53 10.54 -2.16 15.40
N PRO A 54 10.86 -2.62 14.17
CA PRO A 54 12.20 -3.15 13.89
C PRO A 54 13.27 -2.07 14.05
N ASN A 55 14.43 -2.46 14.58
CA ASN A 55 15.58 -1.57 14.72
C ASN A 55 16.60 -1.80 13.60
N TYR A 56 16.33 -1.19 12.44
CA TYR A 56 17.19 -1.34 11.26
C TYR A 56 18.60 -0.76 11.44
N ALA A 57 18.80 0.21 12.33
CA ALA A 57 20.12 0.78 12.61
C ALA A 57 21.04 -0.24 13.31
N ALA A 58 20.48 -1.16 14.09
CA ALA A 58 21.20 -2.27 14.71
C ALA A 58 21.36 -3.49 13.78
N ASP A 59 20.78 -3.45 12.57
CA ASP A 59 20.85 -4.51 11.56
C ASP A 59 21.17 -3.93 10.16
N PRO A 60 22.31 -3.23 9.99
CA PRO A 60 22.63 -2.52 8.74
C PRO A 60 22.82 -3.47 7.55
N GLU A 61 23.25 -4.70 7.80
CA GLU A 61 23.48 -5.72 6.78
C GLU A 61 22.22 -6.55 6.46
N GLY A 62 21.12 -6.35 7.18
CA GLY A 62 19.87 -7.09 6.96
C GLY A 62 19.93 -8.57 7.32
N LYS A 63 20.72 -8.92 8.34
CA LYS A 63 20.86 -10.31 8.83
C LYS A 63 19.61 -10.79 9.55
N LYS A 64 18.83 -9.88 10.15
CA LYS A 64 17.55 -10.21 10.82
C LYS A 64 16.37 -9.89 9.92
N THR A 65 16.27 -8.63 9.48
CA THR A 65 15.24 -8.21 8.53
C THR A 65 15.91 -7.93 7.20
N ARG A 66 15.78 -8.83 6.23
CA ARG A 66 16.47 -8.71 4.93
C ARG A 66 16.28 -7.34 4.29
N LEU A 67 17.33 -6.84 3.64
CA LEU A 67 17.31 -5.54 2.96
C LEU A 67 16.25 -5.48 1.86
N ASP A 68 15.95 -6.62 1.22
CA ASP A 68 14.95 -6.78 0.17
C ASP A 68 13.58 -7.26 0.69
N SER A 69 13.37 -7.31 2.01
CA SER A 69 12.06 -7.67 2.57
C SER A 69 11.02 -6.56 2.34
N HIS A 70 9.77 -6.97 2.12
CA HIS A 70 8.65 -6.09 1.78
C HIS A 70 8.54 -4.89 2.73
N ILE A 71 8.56 -5.12 4.06
CA ILE A 71 8.40 -4.03 5.02
C ILE A 71 9.58 -3.05 5.01
N ARG A 72 10.80 -3.52 4.72
CA ARG A 72 12.02 -2.72 4.80
C ARG A 72 12.20 -1.89 3.54
N LEU A 73 11.84 -2.44 2.38
CA LEU A 73 11.73 -1.69 1.12
C LEU A 73 10.59 -0.65 1.19
N ALA A 74 9.39 -1.07 1.62
CA ALA A 74 8.22 -0.19 1.74
C ALA A 74 8.44 0.97 2.73
N ASN A 75 9.16 0.73 3.82
CA ASN A 75 9.52 1.75 4.80
C ASN A 75 10.87 1.45 5.48
N PRO A 76 11.98 2.03 4.98
CA PRO A 76 13.32 1.97 5.59
C PRO A 76 13.45 2.68 6.93
N ARG A 77 12.41 3.41 7.38
CA ARG A 77 12.33 4.10 8.68
C ARG A 77 13.45 5.12 8.92
N THR A 78 13.93 5.77 7.87
CA THR A 78 14.81 6.95 7.98
C THR A 78 13.98 8.22 8.16
N ALA A 79 14.61 9.32 8.58
CA ALA A 79 13.96 10.64 8.66
C ALA A 79 13.38 11.06 7.30
N ASP A 80 14.12 10.83 6.21
CA ASP A 80 13.68 11.20 4.85
C ASP A 80 12.45 10.42 4.37
N THR A 81 12.29 9.18 4.82
CA THR A 81 11.17 8.31 4.42
C THR A 81 9.86 8.60 5.15
N GLN A 82 9.86 9.44 6.19
CA GLN A 82 8.65 9.80 6.93
C GLN A 82 7.60 10.49 6.06
N LYS A 83 8.04 11.28 5.07
CA LYS A 83 7.14 11.94 4.10
C LYS A 83 6.47 10.97 3.13
N ASN A 84 6.90 9.70 3.11
CA ASN A 84 6.36 8.66 2.22
C ASN A 84 5.36 7.72 2.91
N LEU A 85 4.98 8.02 4.15
CA LEU A 85 3.98 7.22 4.86
C LEU A 85 2.63 7.28 4.15
N ILE A 86 1.95 6.13 4.10
CA ILE A 86 0.63 5.94 3.49
C ILE A 86 -0.30 5.25 4.49
N LEU A 87 -1.59 5.57 4.44
CA LEU A 87 -2.61 4.85 5.21
C LEU A 87 -3.20 3.74 4.32
N ARG A 88 -2.84 2.49 4.57
CA ARG A 88 -3.40 1.32 3.88
C ARG A 88 -4.74 0.93 4.52
N ARG A 89 -5.75 0.64 3.69
CA ARG A 89 -7.06 0.13 4.09
C ARG A 89 -7.54 -0.97 3.12
N PRO A 90 -6.83 -2.09 3.04
CA PRO A 90 -7.07 -3.10 2.03
C PRO A 90 -8.21 -4.06 2.40
N PHE A 91 -8.65 -4.85 1.42
CA PHE A 91 -9.53 -6.00 1.61
C PHE A 91 -8.96 -7.23 0.90
N ASN A 92 -9.27 -8.42 1.39
CA ASN A 92 -9.02 -9.66 0.65
C ASN A 92 -10.15 -9.89 -0.36
N TYR A 93 -9.84 -10.45 -1.54
CA TYR A 93 -10.85 -10.86 -2.51
C TYR A 93 -10.71 -12.35 -2.88
N SER A 94 -11.82 -12.95 -3.29
CA SER A 94 -11.89 -14.31 -3.83
C SER A 94 -12.95 -14.36 -4.93
N ASN A 95 -12.50 -14.51 -6.18
CA ASN A 95 -13.34 -14.41 -7.39
C ASN A 95 -13.62 -15.78 -8.04
N GLY A 96 -13.22 -16.87 -7.41
CA GLY A 96 -13.44 -18.23 -7.91
C GLY A 96 -12.19 -18.85 -8.50
N VAL A 97 -12.32 -19.53 -9.65
CA VAL A 97 -11.27 -20.36 -10.25
C VAL A 97 -11.02 -19.94 -11.70
N ASN A 98 -9.75 -19.77 -12.06
CA ASN A 98 -9.34 -19.45 -13.42
C ASN A 98 -9.39 -20.69 -14.35
N LYS A 99 -9.32 -20.47 -15.66
CA LYS A 99 -9.34 -21.55 -16.68
C LYS A 99 -8.26 -22.62 -16.51
N ASN A 100 -7.14 -22.27 -15.86
CA ASN A 100 -6.05 -23.20 -15.57
C ASN A 100 -6.19 -23.91 -14.20
N GLY A 101 -7.35 -23.81 -13.55
CA GLY A 101 -7.65 -24.47 -12.28
C GLY A 101 -7.09 -23.77 -11.03
N GLN A 102 -6.41 -22.63 -11.18
CA GLN A 102 -5.88 -21.88 -10.04
C GLN A 102 -6.94 -20.96 -9.42
N LEU A 103 -6.88 -20.77 -8.11
CA LEU A 103 -7.73 -19.82 -7.40
C LEU A 103 -7.44 -18.39 -7.87
N ASP A 104 -8.50 -17.63 -8.16
CA ASP A 104 -8.42 -16.18 -8.37
C ASP A 104 -8.70 -15.47 -7.06
N MET A 105 -7.65 -15.29 -6.27
CA MET A 105 -7.70 -14.67 -4.95
C MET A 105 -6.56 -13.68 -4.80
N GLY A 106 -6.71 -12.72 -3.89
CA GLY A 106 -5.64 -11.78 -3.61
C GLY A 106 -6.08 -10.61 -2.75
N LEU A 107 -5.46 -9.46 -3.00
CA LEU A 107 -5.64 -8.23 -2.25
C LEU A 107 -6.25 -7.13 -3.13
N LEU A 108 -7.38 -6.59 -2.69
CA LEU A 108 -7.84 -5.27 -3.10
C LEU A 108 -7.09 -4.25 -2.23
N PHE A 109 -5.91 -3.86 -2.69
CA PHE A 109 -5.09 -2.87 -2.01
C PHE A 109 -5.68 -1.48 -2.25
N ILE A 110 -5.95 -0.77 -1.15
CA ILE A 110 -6.41 0.62 -1.16
C ILE A 110 -5.52 1.37 -0.18
N CYS A 111 -4.99 2.52 -0.58
CA CYS A 111 -4.33 3.42 0.35
C CYS A 111 -4.67 4.89 0.08
N TYR A 112 -4.48 5.68 1.12
CA TYR A 112 -4.73 7.11 1.15
C TYR A 112 -3.47 7.85 1.57
N GLN A 113 -3.24 9.01 0.95
CA GLN A 113 -2.11 9.89 1.23
C GLN A 113 -2.43 11.33 0.85
N ALA A 114 -1.73 12.29 1.46
CA ALA A 114 -1.86 13.70 1.11
C ALA A 114 -1.21 14.07 -0.23
N ASP A 115 -0.26 13.25 -0.69
CA ASP A 115 0.52 13.48 -1.91
C ASP A 115 0.79 12.11 -2.57
N LEU A 116 0.25 11.90 -3.78
CA LEU A 116 0.33 10.61 -4.47
C LEU A 116 1.76 10.22 -4.84
N GLU A 117 2.55 11.20 -5.27
CA GLU A 117 3.93 10.99 -5.71
C GLU A 117 4.82 10.63 -4.51
N LYS A 118 4.71 11.40 -3.42
CA LYS A 118 5.44 11.11 -2.18
C LYS A 118 4.97 9.84 -1.50
N GLY A 119 3.68 9.50 -1.57
CA GLY A 119 3.12 8.31 -0.93
C GLY A 119 3.30 7.06 -1.79
N PHE A 120 2.19 6.59 -2.37
CA PHE A 120 2.09 5.31 -3.05
C PHE A 120 3.16 5.11 -4.14
N ILE A 121 3.40 6.11 -5.00
CA ILE A 121 4.34 5.98 -6.11
C ILE A 121 5.76 5.77 -5.58
N THR A 122 6.23 6.60 -4.63
CA THR A 122 7.56 6.43 -4.02
C THR A 122 7.71 5.11 -3.28
N VAL A 123 6.65 4.63 -2.60
CA VAL A 123 6.67 3.32 -1.93
C VAL A 123 6.77 2.20 -2.97
N GLN A 124 5.92 2.21 -4.00
CA GLN A 124 5.92 1.18 -5.04
C GLN A 124 7.23 1.16 -5.83
N THR A 125 7.82 2.32 -6.14
CA THR A 125 9.12 2.39 -6.81
C THR A 125 10.22 1.70 -6.01
N ARG A 126 10.18 1.77 -4.67
CA ARG A 126 11.10 1.02 -3.80
C ARG A 126 10.81 -0.48 -3.73
N LEU A 127 9.56 -0.87 -3.95
CA LEU A 127 9.13 -2.27 -3.97
C LEU A 127 9.37 -2.97 -5.30
N ASN A 128 9.65 -2.24 -6.39
CA ASN A 128 9.92 -2.86 -7.69
C ASN A 128 11.09 -3.85 -7.61
N GLY A 129 10.85 -5.09 -8.02
CA GLY A 129 11.82 -6.18 -7.97
C GLY A 129 11.94 -6.86 -6.60
N GLU A 130 11.02 -6.60 -5.67
CA GLU A 130 10.97 -7.32 -4.39
C GLU A 130 10.71 -8.82 -4.61
N PRO A 131 11.21 -9.71 -3.73
CA PRO A 131 10.95 -11.15 -3.81
C PRO A 131 9.46 -11.53 -3.81
N LEU A 132 8.60 -10.68 -3.22
CA LEU A 132 7.16 -10.94 -3.17
C LEU A 132 6.51 -10.95 -4.56
N GLU A 133 7.10 -10.30 -5.57
CA GLU A 133 6.60 -10.29 -6.96
C GLU A 133 6.52 -11.70 -7.59
N GLU A 134 7.26 -12.69 -7.06
CA GLU A 134 7.11 -14.09 -7.50
C GLU A 134 5.73 -14.69 -7.14
N TYR A 135 5.07 -14.12 -6.13
CA TYR A 135 3.87 -14.62 -5.49
C TYR A 135 2.64 -13.73 -5.71
N LEU A 136 2.81 -12.55 -6.31
CA LEU A 136 1.72 -11.65 -6.60
C LEU A 136 1.80 -11.05 -8.00
N LYS A 137 0.66 -10.58 -8.51
CA LYS A 137 0.57 -9.90 -9.79
C LYS A 137 -0.50 -8.81 -9.73
N PRO A 138 -0.13 -7.53 -9.82
CA PRO A 138 -1.09 -6.46 -10.03
C PRO A 138 -1.76 -6.63 -11.41
N VAL A 139 -3.09 -6.67 -11.43
CA VAL A 139 -3.90 -6.91 -12.65
C VAL A 139 -4.88 -5.78 -12.96
N GLY A 140 -5.05 -4.82 -12.05
CA GLY A 140 -5.95 -3.69 -12.26
C GLY A 140 -5.86 -2.65 -11.15
N GLY A 141 -6.75 -1.66 -11.21
CA GLY A 141 -6.82 -0.55 -10.27
C GLY A 141 -6.65 0.81 -10.95
N GLY A 142 -6.28 1.82 -10.18
CA GLY A 142 -6.14 3.19 -10.67
C GLY A 142 -5.79 4.19 -9.57
N TYR A 143 -5.57 5.43 -9.98
CA TYR A 143 -5.38 6.56 -9.08
C TYR A 143 -6.60 7.46 -9.15
N PHE A 144 -7.04 7.92 -7.98
CA PHE A 144 -8.24 8.72 -7.81
C PHE A 144 -7.97 9.82 -6.79
N PHE A 145 -8.83 10.82 -6.78
CA PHE A 145 -8.86 11.83 -5.74
C PHE A 145 -10.14 11.67 -4.93
N THR A 146 -9.99 11.37 -3.63
CA THR A 146 -11.09 11.34 -2.68
C THR A 146 -11.47 12.78 -2.35
N LEU A 147 -12.69 13.15 -2.74
CA LEU A 147 -13.19 14.50 -2.58
C LEU A 147 -13.30 14.90 -1.10
N PRO A 148 -13.20 16.20 -0.78
CA PRO A 148 -13.47 16.69 0.56
C PRO A 148 -14.89 16.32 1.02
N GLY A 149 -15.07 16.20 2.34
CA GLY A 149 -16.38 15.94 2.94
C GLY A 149 -17.35 17.10 2.78
N VAL A 150 -18.65 16.79 2.83
CA VAL A 150 -19.72 17.78 2.89
C VAL A 150 -19.77 18.46 4.26
N THR A 151 -20.02 19.77 4.29
CA THR A 151 -19.99 20.54 5.55
C THR A 151 -21.36 20.67 6.23
N ASP A 152 -22.45 20.66 5.47
CA ASP A 152 -23.82 20.81 5.98
C ASP A 152 -24.86 20.20 5.02
N ASP A 153 -26.13 20.37 5.35
CA ASP A 153 -27.29 19.84 4.61
C ASP A 153 -27.55 20.54 3.26
N LYS A 154 -26.90 21.67 2.99
CA LYS A 154 -26.98 22.40 1.73
C LYS A 154 -25.77 22.14 0.83
N ASP A 155 -24.75 21.46 1.34
CA ASP A 155 -23.56 21.08 0.60
C ASP A 155 -23.72 19.71 -0.10
N PHE A 156 -22.87 19.46 -1.10
CA PHE A 156 -22.84 18.16 -1.78
C PHE A 156 -21.42 17.80 -2.22
N ILE A 157 -21.15 16.50 -2.34
CA ILE A 157 -19.84 15.98 -2.73
C ILE A 157 -19.45 16.54 -4.10
N GLY A 158 -18.29 17.20 -4.17
CA GLY A 158 -17.77 17.80 -5.39
C GLY A 158 -18.24 19.23 -5.67
N ARG A 159 -19.05 19.85 -4.80
CA ARG A 159 -19.47 21.26 -4.96
C ARG A 159 -18.27 22.21 -5.08
N SER A 160 -17.25 22.08 -4.22
CA SER A 160 -16.06 22.94 -4.25
C SER A 160 -15.29 22.83 -5.57
N LEU A 161 -15.19 21.62 -6.12
CA LEU A 161 -14.57 21.36 -7.42
C LEU A 161 -15.33 22.05 -8.55
N LEU A 162 -16.65 21.88 -8.61
CA LEU A 162 -17.48 22.50 -9.64
C LEU A 162 -17.40 24.03 -9.58
N ALA A 163 -17.50 24.62 -8.39
CA ALA A 163 -17.39 26.06 -8.20
C ALA A 163 -16.02 26.61 -8.68
N ALA A 164 -14.92 25.92 -8.36
CA ALA A 164 -13.59 26.30 -8.80
C ALA A 164 -13.42 26.20 -10.33
N ALA A 165 -13.98 25.16 -10.94
CA ALA A 165 -13.94 24.98 -12.40
C ALA A 165 -14.76 26.05 -13.14
N SER A 166 -15.95 26.41 -12.64
CA SER A 166 -16.81 27.44 -13.24
C SER A 166 -16.15 28.83 -13.22
N ASN A 167 -15.49 29.20 -12.12
CA ASN A 167 -14.79 30.49 -12.00
C ASN A 167 -13.61 30.63 -12.97
N THR A 168 -13.09 29.51 -13.48
CA THR A 168 -11.98 29.49 -14.44
C THR A 168 -12.45 29.77 -15.88
N GLN A 169 -13.76 29.62 -16.18
CA GLN A 169 -14.32 29.90 -17.50
C GLN A 169 -14.70 31.38 -17.71
N THR A 170 -14.78 32.16 -16.64
CA THR A 170 -15.17 33.58 -16.67
C THR A 170 -13.99 34.56 -16.62
N ALA A 171 -12.75 34.05 -16.69
CA ALA A 171 -11.51 34.83 -16.72
C ALA A 171 -10.72 34.50 -18.00
#